data_AF-A0A2V1BIU0-F1
#
_entry.id   AF-A0A2V1BIU0-F1
#
_cell.length_a   1.000
_cell.length_b   1.000
_cell.length_c   1.000
_cell.angle_alpha   90.00
_cell.angle_beta   90.00
_cell.angle_gamma   90.00
#
_symmetry.space_group_name_H-M   'P 1'
#
loop_
_entity.id
_entity.type
_entity.pdbx_description
1 polymer ?
#
loop_
_entity_poly.entity_id
_entity_poly.type
_entity_poly.pdbx_seq_one_letter_code
_entity_poly.pdbx_strand_id
1 'polypeptide(L)'
;ELLLRLGVDTEVRNKRGDTALLRAIKLGNEEVWTALLSTEKRANINAGDDVHPTALHYLAFEGGLKTIKKLVEHHEADVNARGGLYDTPLQAAATGGFRQTVRYLLDNGADPTLTGGIFGHALSAAAFSG
;
A
#
# COMPACT_ATOMS: atom_id res chain seq x y z
N GLU A 1 22.23 1.92 2.04
CA GLU A 1 22.56 2.95 3.06
C GLU A 1 23.41 4.12 2.54
N LEU A 2 24.54 3.89 1.86
CA LEU A 2 25.45 4.98 1.44
C LEU A 2 24.75 6.08 0.61
N LEU A 3 23.89 5.71 -0.34
CA LEU A 3 23.15 6.66 -1.16
C LEU A 3 22.14 7.50 -0.36
N LEU A 4 21.56 6.96 0.71
CA LEU A 4 20.62 7.70 1.57
C LEU A 4 21.35 8.77 2.38
N ARG A 5 22.59 8.51 2.81
CA ARG A 5 23.44 9.49 3.50
C ARG A 5 23.88 10.64 2.60
N LEU A 6 23.90 10.44 1.28
CA LEU A 6 24.19 11.49 0.30
C LEU A 6 22.99 12.40 0.03
N GLY A 7 21.85 12.18 0.70
CA GLY A 7 20.67 13.05 0.60
C GLY A 7 19.90 12.91 -0.71
N VAL A 8 20.00 11.75 -1.38
CA VAL A 8 19.24 11.44 -2.59
C VAL A 8 17.74 11.57 -2.31
N ASP A 9 17.02 12.20 -3.23
CA ASP A 9 15.57 12.30 -3.18
C ASP A 9 14.93 10.91 -3.39
N THR A 10 14.22 10.42 -2.37
CA THR A 10 13.57 9.10 -2.37
C THR A 10 12.23 9.10 -3.09
N GLU A 11 11.68 10.28 -3.40
CA GLU A 11 10.35 10.46 -3.97
C GLU A 11 10.37 10.53 -5.50
N VAL A 12 11.55 10.47 -6.12
CA VAL A 12 11.69 10.40 -7.57
C VAL A 12 10.98 9.15 -8.10
N ARG A 13 10.07 9.36 -9.05
CA ARG A 13 9.28 8.29 -9.70
C ARG A 13 9.99 7.78 -10.95
N ASN A 14 10.02 6.46 -11.12
CA ASN A 14 10.49 5.85 -12.36
C ASN A 14 9.40 5.90 -13.47
N LYS A 15 9.67 5.33 -14.66
CA LYS A 15 8.74 5.31 -15.80
C LYS A 15 7.39 4.58 -15.55
N ARG A 16 7.27 3.82 -14.46
CA ARG A 16 6.04 3.15 -14.02
C ARG A 16 5.37 3.88 -12.85
N GLY A 17 5.89 5.05 -12.49
CA GLY A 17 5.42 5.80 -11.33
C GLY A 17 5.95 5.30 -9.98
N ASP A 18 6.79 4.25 -9.93
CA ASP A 18 7.25 3.74 -8.63
C ASP A 18 8.28 4.69 -8.00
N THR A 19 8.10 5.02 -6.72
CA THR A 19 9.16 5.58 -5.86
C THR A 19 10.16 4.50 -5.43
N ALA A 20 11.27 4.91 -4.81
CA ALA A 20 12.26 3.97 -4.26
C ALA A 20 11.64 3.02 -3.22
N LEU A 21 10.75 3.56 -2.37
CA LEU A 21 10.03 2.79 -1.36
C LEU A 21 9.14 1.72 -1.99
N LEU A 22 8.28 2.11 -2.93
CA LEU A 22 7.37 1.17 -3.58
C LEU A 22 8.14 0.09 -4.33
N ARG A 23 9.26 0.43 -4.97
CA ARG A 23 10.13 -0.55 -5.63
C ARG A 23 10.71 -1.58 -4.67
N ALA A 24 11.20 -1.14 -3.52
CA ALA A 24 11.75 -2.04 -2.50
C ALA A 24 10.66 -2.98 -1.96
N ILE A 25 9.44 -2.48 -1.73
CA ILE A 25 8.28 -3.28 -1.33
C ILE A 25 7.91 -4.31 -2.40
N LYS A 26 7.78 -3.89 -3.67
CA LYS A 26 7.47 -4.78 -4.81
C LYS A 26 8.48 -5.90 -5.01
N LEU A 27 9.75 -5.63 -4.72
CA LEU A 27 10.83 -6.62 -4.81
C LEU A 27 10.99 -7.47 -3.55
N GLY A 28 10.19 -7.24 -2.51
CA GLY A 28 10.28 -7.94 -1.23
C GLY A 28 11.55 -7.63 -0.42
N ASN A 29 12.24 -6.52 -0.74
CA ASN A 29 13.48 -6.13 -0.07
C ASN A 29 13.19 -5.39 1.24
N GLU A 30 12.97 -6.16 2.30
CA GLU A 30 12.63 -5.65 3.62
C GLU A 30 13.66 -4.71 4.22
N GLU A 31 14.93 -5.07 4.12
CA GLU A 31 16.03 -4.25 4.62
C GLU A 31 16.02 -2.85 3.98
N VAL A 32 15.79 -2.77 2.66
CA VAL A 32 15.77 -1.49 1.96
C VAL A 32 14.53 -0.66 2.29
N TRP A 33 13.33 -1.26 2.28
CA TRP A 33 12.12 -0.47 2.55
C TRP A 33 12.03 -0.01 4.02
N THR A 34 12.51 -0.83 4.97
CA THR A 34 12.59 -0.42 6.38
C THR A 34 13.63 0.68 6.61
N ALA A 35 14.79 0.59 5.95
CA ALA A 35 15.79 1.65 5.99
C ALA A 35 15.23 2.97 5.45
N LEU A 36 14.49 2.94 4.33
CA LEU A 36 13.87 4.13 3.73
C LEU A 36 12.87 4.82 4.68
N LEU A 37 12.07 4.05 5.41
CA LEU A 37 11.10 4.57 6.39
C LEU A 37 11.72 5.00 7.73
N SER A 38 12.95 4.56 8.00
CA SER A 38 13.66 4.85 9.26
C SER A 38 14.67 6.00 9.14
N THR A 39 14.84 6.59 7.94
CA THR A 39 15.73 7.75 7.75
C THR A 39 15.13 9.05 8.26
N GLU A 40 15.97 10.05 8.54
CA GLU A 40 15.57 11.43 8.91
C GLU A 40 14.62 12.05 7.87
N LYS A 41 14.87 11.78 6.58
CA LYS A 41 13.95 12.10 5.49
C LYS A 41 13.07 10.88 5.21
N ARG A 42 12.13 10.60 6.12
CA ARG A 42 11.19 9.48 5.97
C ARG A 42 10.57 9.50 4.58
N ALA A 43 10.79 8.42 3.82
CA ALA A 43 10.13 8.24 2.53
C ALA A 43 8.61 8.28 2.73
N ASN A 44 7.88 8.84 1.77
CA ASN A 44 6.44 8.94 1.89
C ASN A 44 5.80 7.55 1.85
N ILE A 45 5.29 7.07 2.99
CA ILE A 45 4.61 5.77 3.11
C ILE A 45 3.37 5.67 2.21
N ASN A 46 2.76 6.82 1.92
CA ASN A 46 1.59 6.94 1.05
C ASN A 46 1.98 7.11 -0.43
N ALA A 47 3.25 6.98 -0.80
CA ALA A 47 3.65 7.00 -2.20
C ALA A 47 3.23 5.72 -2.93
N GLY A 48 2.73 5.90 -4.14
CA GLY A 48 2.20 4.83 -4.99
C GLY A 48 2.66 4.91 -6.44
N ASP A 49 2.24 3.93 -7.23
CA ASP A 49 2.42 3.91 -8.69
C ASP A 49 1.20 4.56 -9.38
N ASP A 50 1.14 4.47 -10.71
CA ASP A 50 0.06 5.09 -11.50
C ASP A 50 -1.30 4.35 -11.38
N VAL A 51 -1.32 3.16 -10.78
CA VAL A 51 -2.51 2.32 -10.57
C VAL A 51 -2.94 2.34 -9.09
N HIS A 52 -1.96 2.20 -8.20
CA HIS A 52 -2.10 2.08 -6.76
C HIS A 52 -1.56 3.36 -6.12
N PRO A 53 -2.41 4.20 -5.52
CA PRO A 53 -2.00 5.50 -5.00
C PRO A 53 -1.08 5.39 -3.79
N THR A 54 -1.09 4.25 -3.07
CA THR A 54 -0.18 3.98 -1.95
C THR A 54 0.38 2.56 -2.02
N ALA A 55 1.49 2.30 -1.33
CA ALA A 55 2.02 0.95 -1.15
C ALA A 55 0.99 -0.01 -0.52
N LEU A 56 0.11 0.51 0.35
CA LEU A 56 -0.93 -0.29 0.99
C LEU A 56 -1.99 -0.79 -0.01
N HIS A 57 -2.33 0.01 -1.02
CA HIS A 57 -3.22 -0.42 -2.11
C HIS A 57 -2.61 -1.56 -2.93
N TYR A 58 -1.34 -1.41 -3.33
CA TYR A 58 -0.63 -2.45 -4.09
C TYR A 58 -0.54 -3.75 -3.28
N LEU A 59 -0.09 -3.68 -2.03
CA LEU A 59 0.04 -4.86 -1.18
C LEU A 59 -1.31 -5.52 -0.91
N ALA A 60 -2.37 -4.73 -0.76
CA ALA A 60 -3.71 -5.26 -0.55
C ALA A 60 -4.19 -6.04 -1.77
N PHE A 61 -4.00 -5.49 -2.97
CA PHE A 61 -4.32 -6.13 -4.24
C PHE A 61 -3.48 -7.38 -4.53
N GLU A 62 -2.23 -7.45 -4.06
CA GLU A 62 -1.34 -8.60 -4.29
C GLU A 62 -1.31 -9.61 -3.13
N GLY A 63 -2.05 -9.37 -2.04
CA GLY A 63 -2.09 -10.26 -0.88
C GLY A 63 -0.86 -10.20 0.03
N GLY A 64 -0.13 -9.09 0.03
CA GLY A 64 1.09 -8.86 0.80
C GLY A 64 0.89 -8.65 2.31
N LEU A 65 0.10 -9.52 2.97
CA LEU A 65 -0.33 -9.38 4.37
C LEU A 65 0.85 -9.16 5.33
N LYS A 66 1.96 -9.91 5.18
CA LYS A 66 3.12 -9.78 6.06
C LYS A 66 3.70 -8.36 6.05
N THR A 67 3.76 -7.73 4.87
CA THR A 67 4.27 -6.36 4.74
C THR A 67 3.23 -5.34 5.21
N ILE A 68 1.94 -5.54 4.89
CA ILE A 68 0.84 -4.70 5.39
C ILE A 68 0.90 -4.59 6.91
N LYS A 69 1.04 -5.73 7.62
CA LYS A 69 1.13 -5.74 9.09
C LYS A 69 2.20 -4.80 9.60
N LYS A 70 3.41 -4.88 9.03
CA LYS A 70 4.54 -4.04 9.44
C LYS A 70 4.30 -2.57 9.14
N LEU A 71 3.71 -2.24 7.99
CA LEU A 71 3.44 -0.84 7.62
C LEU A 71 2.38 -0.21 8.52
N VAL A 72 1.34 -0.96 8.87
CA VAL A 72 0.26 -0.49 9.76
C VAL A 72 0.74 -0.39 11.21
N GLU A 73 1.47 -1.39 11.71
CA GLU A 73 1.90 -1.46 13.12
C GLU A 73 3.10 -0.57 13.46
N HIS A 74 3.99 -0.29 12.51
CA HIS A 74 5.27 0.39 12.79
C HIS A 74 5.49 1.68 12.01
N HIS A 75 4.69 1.95 10.98
CA HIS A 75 4.93 3.07 10.06
C HIS A 75 3.69 3.91 9.78
N GLU A 76 2.64 3.77 10.59
CA GLU A 76 1.42 4.61 10.57
C GLU A 76 0.77 4.70 9.18
N ALA A 77 0.83 3.61 8.39
CA ALA A 77 0.20 3.58 7.08
C ALA A 77 -1.33 3.74 7.21
N ASP A 78 -1.90 4.66 6.43
CA ASP A 78 -3.34 4.91 6.45
C ASP A 78 -4.12 3.76 5.81
N VAL A 79 -4.81 2.98 6.65
CA VAL A 79 -5.65 1.84 6.23
C VAL A 79 -6.88 2.27 5.41
N ASN A 80 -7.27 3.54 5.50
CA ASN A 80 -8.40 4.14 4.77
C ASN A 80 -7.94 5.11 3.68
N ALA A 81 -6.65 5.05 3.30
CA ALA A 81 -6.11 5.90 2.24
C ALA A 81 -7.01 5.84 0.99
N ARG A 82 -7.31 7.01 0.41
CA ARG A 82 -8.24 7.12 -0.72
C ARG A 82 -7.52 7.31 -2.05
N GLY A 83 -8.01 6.67 -3.10
CA GLY A 83 -7.67 6.98 -4.50
C GLY A 83 -7.44 5.77 -5.42
N GLY A 84 -7.01 6.06 -6.64
CA GLY A 84 -6.72 5.05 -7.67
C GLY A 84 -7.95 4.24 -8.08
N LEU A 85 -7.70 3.07 -8.66
CA LEU A 85 -8.74 2.22 -9.27
C LEU A 85 -9.74 1.64 -8.25
N TYR A 86 -9.23 1.26 -7.08
CA TYR A 86 -9.99 0.54 -6.05
C TYR A 86 -10.57 1.45 -4.98
N ASP A 87 -10.17 2.74 -4.93
CA ASP A 87 -10.47 3.73 -3.88
C ASP A 87 -9.86 3.45 -2.51
N THR A 88 -9.98 2.25 -1.93
CA THR A 88 -9.37 1.93 -0.63
C THR A 88 -8.51 0.67 -0.68
N PRO A 89 -7.54 0.49 0.26
CA PRO A 89 -6.83 -0.77 0.44
C PRO A 89 -7.79 -1.94 0.70
N LEU A 90 -8.89 -1.72 1.42
CA LEU A 90 -9.88 -2.76 1.70
C LEU A 90 -10.57 -3.24 0.41
N GLN A 91 -10.99 -2.32 -0.46
CA GLN A 91 -11.54 -2.66 -1.77
C GLN A 91 -10.50 -3.38 -2.65
N ALA A 92 -9.24 -2.94 -2.63
CA ALA A 92 -8.15 -3.61 -3.35
C ALA A 92 -7.95 -5.07 -2.90
N ALA A 93 -7.95 -5.32 -1.58
CA ALA A 93 -7.87 -6.67 -1.03
C ALA A 93 -9.08 -7.54 -1.36
N ALA A 94 -10.28 -6.93 -1.37
CA ALA A 94 -11.51 -7.60 -1.76
C ALA A 94 -11.47 -8.00 -3.25
N THR A 95 -11.01 -7.11 -4.14
CA THR A 95 -10.83 -7.42 -5.57
C THR A 95 -9.78 -8.50 -5.78
N GLY A 96 -8.68 -8.51 -5.02
CA GLY A 96 -7.67 -9.56 -5.11
C GLY A 96 -8.08 -10.90 -4.49
N GLY A 97 -9.23 -10.98 -3.80
CA GLY A 97 -9.71 -12.20 -3.14
C GLY A 97 -8.96 -12.58 -1.86
N PHE A 98 -8.16 -11.66 -1.29
CA PHE A 98 -7.28 -11.94 -0.16
C PHE A 98 -8.00 -11.84 1.19
N ARG A 99 -8.77 -12.87 1.53
CA ARG A 99 -9.61 -12.93 2.76
C ARG A 99 -8.86 -12.61 4.06
N GLN A 100 -7.61 -13.06 4.20
CA GLN A 100 -6.82 -12.77 5.41
C GLN A 100 -6.40 -11.29 5.47
N THR A 101 -6.10 -10.69 4.32
CA THR A 101 -5.79 -9.25 4.22
C THR A 101 -7.02 -8.41 4.49
N VAL A 102 -8.18 -8.78 3.92
CA VAL A 102 -9.47 -8.14 4.21
C VAL A 102 -9.75 -8.15 5.71
N ARG A 103 -9.62 -9.31 6.36
CA ARG A 103 -9.85 -9.43 7.81
C ARG A 103 -8.90 -8.54 8.60
N TYR A 104 -7.61 -8.58 8.29
CA TYR A 104 -6.63 -7.75 8.99
C TYR A 104 -6.91 -6.25 8.84
N LEU A 105 -7.25 -5.78 7.65
CA LEU A 105 -7.57 -4.36 7.43
C LEU A 105 -8.82 -3.95 8.23
N LEU A 106 -9.87 -4.77 8.27
CA LEU A 106 -11.06 -4.52 9.09
C LEU A 106 -10.74 -4.48 10.59
N ASP A 107 -9.95 -5.44 11.07
CA ASP A 107 -9.52 -5.49 12.48
C ASP A 107 -8.68 -4.26 12.89
N ASN A 108 -8.08 -3.56 11.91
CA ASN A 108 -7.28 -2.35 12.11
C ASN A 108 -8.02 -1.07 11.68
N GLY A 109 -9.35 -1.09 11.58
CA GLY A 109 -10.17 0.11 11.41
C GLY A 109 -10.40 0.56 9.96
N ALA A 110 -10.18 -0.32 8.98
CA ALA A 110 -10.65 -0.06 7.62
C ALA A 110 -12.18 0.04 7.59
N ASP A 111 -12.72 1.09 6.98
CA ASP A 111 -14.16 1.34 6.90
C ASP A 111 -14.77 0.64 5.68
N PRO A 112 -15.60 -0.40 5.87
CA PRO A 112 -16.23 -1.15 4.78
C PRO A 112 -17.34 -0.38 4.07
N THR A 113 -17.80 0.75 4.64
CA THR A 113 -18.88 1.57 4.10
C THR A 113 -18.38 2.62 3.10
N LEU A 114 -17.07 2.85 3.04
CA LEU A 114 -16.48 3.78 2.07
C LEU A 114 -16.82 3.35 0.66
N THR A 115 -17.34 4.32 -0.09
CA THR A 115 -17.69 4.14 -1.49
C THR A 115 -16.72 4.88 -2.41
N GLY A 116 -16.37 4.25 -3.52
CA GLY A 116 -15.51 4.78 -4.57
C GLY A 116 -14.97 3.68 -5.47
N GLY A 117 -14.05 4.07 -6.36
CA GLY A 117 -13.40 3.15 -7.29
C GLY A 117 -14.41 2.56 -8.29
N ILE A 118 -13.97 1.57 -9.04
CA ILE A 118 -14.80 0.99 -10.12
C ILE A 118 -15.98 0.13 -9.61
N PHE A 119 -15.92 -0.35 -8.36
CA PHE A 119 -16.91 -1.30 -7.82
C PHE A 119 -17.89 -0.67 -6.81
N GLY A 120 -17.72 0.59 -6.44
CA GLY A 120 -18.55 1.23 -5.44
C GLY A 120 -18.11 0.88 -4.02
N HIS A 121 -18.32 -0.32 -3.49
CA HIS A 121 -17.91 -0.70 -2.13
C HIS A 121 -17.22 -2.07 -2.09
N ALA A 122 -16.51 -2.37 -0.98
CA ALA A 122 -15.71 -3.60 -0.83
C ALA A 122 -16.53 -4.89 -1.06
N LEU A 123 -17.82 -4.89 -0.68
CA LEU A 123 -18.72 -6.02 -0.93
C LEU A 123 -18.94 -6.29 -2.43
N SER A 124 -19.08 -5.22 -3.23
CA SER A 124 -19.26 -5.34 -4.69
C SER A 124 -17.96 -5.78 -5.36
N ALA A 125 -16.82 -5.28 -4.87
CA ALA A 125 -15.50 -5.70 -5.33
C ALA A 125 -15.29 -7.21 -5.10
N ALA A 126 -15.66 -7.72 -3.92
CA ALA A 126 -15.59 -9.16 -3.63
C ALA A 126 -16.54 -9.97 -4.54
N ALA A 127 -17.77 -9.51 -4.75
CA ALA A 127 -18.75 -10.19 -5.60
C ALA A 127 -18.31 -10.27 -7.08
N PHE A 128 -17.58 -9.27 -7.57
CA PHE A 128 -17.02 -9.29 -8.93
C PHE A 128 -15.89 -10.32 -9.09
N SER A 129 -15.10 -10.54 -8.03
CA SER A 129 -13.89 -11.36 -8.07
C SER A 129 -14.08 -12.84 -7.73
N GLY A 130 -15.25 -13.27 -7.25
CA GLY A 130 -15.61 -14.68 -7.01
C GLY A 130 -15.70 -15.12 -5.56
#